data_AF-A0A969YSS1-F1
#
_entry.id   AF-A0A969YSS1-F1
#
_cell.length_a   1.000
_cell.length_b   1.000
_cell.length_c   1.000
_cell.angle_alpha   90.00
_cell.angle_beta   90.00
_cell.angle_gamma   90.00
#
_symmetry.space_group_name_H-M   'P 1'
#
loop_
_entity.id
_entity.type
_entity.pdbx_description
1 polymer ?
#
loop_
_entity_poly.entity_id
_entity_poly.type
_entity_poly.pdbx_seq_one_letter_code
_entity_poly.pdbx_strand_id
1 'polypeptide(L)'
;MPPRSEIHPRSTMKDLDRKKELILERELAFANAVGAAVFEKPKVSFWMVLVPLLFIYFIHRMQKYKNGRMKFDTDFMITRRRALDLAIETFEPGCRLNLKEALHQNGLSAELEKPYATWMNVLVDHYRDLLAVEGDNYDTLVRRAYRTRANYLLTLNRLNTVENEFYAAIKPKMAATEGAANIISTIEEESRRLRRDFAEQIFGGQS
;
A
#
# COMPACT_ATOMS: atom_id res chain seq x y z
N MET A 1 -0.31 -31.78 39.16
CA MET A 1 0.46 -30.59 38.71
C MET A 1 0.47 -30.63 37.19
N PRO A 2 -0.29 -29.78 36.48
CA PRO A 2 -0.30 -29.78 35.02
C PRO A 2 0.92 -29.02 34.47
N PRO A 3 1.40 -29.35 33.25
CA PRO A 3 2.57 -28.70 32.66
C PRO A 3 2.25 -27.26 32.28
N ARG A 4 3.21 -26.37 32.54
CA ARG A 4 3.19 -24.95 32.17
C ARG A 4 3.02 -24.83 30.66
N SER A 5 2.03 -24.05 30.25
CA SER A 5 1.89 -23.54 28.89
C SER A 5 3.21 -22.92 28.43
N GLU A 6 3.76 -23.42 27.32
CA GLU A 6 4.85 -22.78 26.61
C GLU A 6 4.38 -21.38 26.18
N ILE A 7 4.95 -20.37 26.81
CA ILE A 7 4.79 -18.97 26.42
C ILE A 7 5.61 -18.82 25.15
N HIS A 8 4.96 -18.74 23.98
CA HIS A 8 5.63 -18.40 22.73
C HIS A 8 6.39 -17.08 22.92
N PRO A 9 7.71 -17.05 22.69
CA PRO A 9 8.50 -15.85 22.91
C PRO A 9 8.05 -14.77 21.94
N ARG A 10 7.65 -13.61 22.48
CA ARG A 10 7.44 -12.36 21.75
C ARG A 10 8.60 -12.14 20.77
N SER A 11 8.30 -11.81 19.51
CA SER A 11 9.29 -11.34 18.53
C SER A 11 10.25 -10.34 19.16
N THR A 12 11.55 -10.57 18.99
CA THR A 12 12.57 -9.60 19.43
C THR A 12 12.48 -8.32 18.60
N MET A 13 12.89 -7.17 19.13
CA MET A 13 12.84 -5.88 18.42
C MET A 13 13.49 -5.96 17.02
N LYS A 14 14.62 -6.67 16.92
CA LYS A 14 15.35 -6.88 15.66
C LYS A 14 14.57 -7.70 14.63
N ASP A 15 13.72 -8.62 15.08
CA ASP A 15 12.87 -9.43 14.22
C ASP A 15 11.69 -8.60 13.66
N LEU A 16 11.08 -7.75 14.51
CA LEU A 16 10.04 -6.82 14.06
C LEU A 16 10.58 -5.80 13.06
N ASP A 17 11.78 -5.25 13.29
CA ASP A 17 12.44 -4.34 12.34
C ASP A 17 12.68 -5.02 11.00
N ARG A 18 13.13 -6.28 11.01
CA ARG A 18 13.34 -7.05 9.78
C ARG A 18 12.03 -7.31 9.03
N LYS A 19 10.96 -7.71 9.72
CA LYS A 19 9.64 -7.91 9.10
C LYS A 19 9.06 -6.59 8.58
N LYS A 20 9.28 -5.48 9.29
CA LYS A 20 8.95 -4.13 8.83
C LYS A 20 9.62 -3.80 7.49
N GLU A 21 10.91 -4.07 7.35
CA GLU A 21 11.65 -3.86 6.10
C GLU A 21 11.04 -4.68 4.95
N LEU A 22 10.76 -5.97 5.18
CA LEU A 22 10.16 -6.84 4.17
C LEU A 22 8.79 -6.33 3.69
N ILE A 23 7.95 -5.88 4.63
CA ILE A 23 6.63 -5.31 4.30
C ILE A 23 6.79 -3.98 3.55
N LEU A 24 7.71 -3.11 3.98
CA LEU A 24 7.95 -1.81 3.31
C LEU A 24 8.51 -1.97 1.90
N GLU A 25 9.47 -2.86 1.69
CA GLU A 25 10.02 -3.17 0.37
C GLU A 25 8.88 -3.62 -0.56
N ARG A 26 7.97 -4.44 -0.03
CA ARG A 26 6.82 -4.90 -0.79
C ARG A 26 5.84 -3.79 -1.16
N GLU A 27 5.47 -2.95 -0.19
CA GLU A 27 4.57 -1.81 -0.41
C GLU A 27 5.20 -0.81 -1.39
N LEU A 28 6.52 -0.61 -1.34
CA LEU A 28 7.25 0.22 -2.31
C LEU A 28 7.20 -0.38 -3.71
N ALA A 29 7.39 -1.69 -3.86
CA ALA A 29 7.26 -2.35 -5.16
C ALA A 29 5.83 -2.23 -5.71
N PHE A 30 4.82 -2.35 -4.84
CA PHE A 30 3.41 -2.16 -5.20
C PHE A 30 3.12 -0.70 -5.62
N ALA A 31 3.56 0.29 -4.84
CA ALA A 31 3.43 1.72 -5.16
C ALA A 31 4.06 2.05 -6.52
N ASN A 32 5.27 1.55 -6.75
CA ASN A 32 5.98 1.73 -8.02
C ASN A 32 5.22 1.15 -9.22
N ALA A 33 4.58 -0.01 -9.05
CA ALA A 33 3.80 -0.64 -10.11
C ALA A 33 2.52 0.14 -10.42
N VAL A 34 1.81 0.63 -9.39
CA VAL A 34 0.64 1.50 -9.55
C VAL A 34 1.04 2.83 -10.20
N GLY A 35 2.11 3.46 -9.72
CA GLY A 35 2.64 4.70 -10.28
C GLY A 35 3.07 4.56 -11.74
N ALA A 36 3.64 3.41 -12.13
CA ALA A 36 3.98 3.15 -13.52
C ALA A 36 2.76 3.08 -14.46
N ALA A 37 1.58 2.73 -13.94
CA ALA A 37 0.35 2.72 -14.72
C ALA A 37 -0.34 4.10 -14.75
N VAL A 38 -0.31 4.85 -13.64
CA VAL A 38 -0.84 6.22 -13.57
C VAL A 38 -0.06 7.16 -14.50
N PHE A 39 1.26 7.03 -14.51
CA PHE A 39 2.13 7.77 -15.39
C PHE A 39 2.51 6.83 -16.54
N GLU A 40 1.75 6.83 -17.64
CA GLU A 40 2.13 6.14 -18.87
C GLU A 40 3.52 6.62 -19.34
N LYS A 41 4.45 5.69 -19.61
CA LYS A 41 5.74 6.04 -20.22
C LYS A 41 5.48 6.82 -21.51
N PRO A 42 6.09 8.00 -21.71
CA PRO A 42 6.05 8.68 -23.00
C PRO A 42 6.60 7.71 -24.07
N LYS A 43 5.75 7.29 -25.00
CA LYS A 43 6.19 6.42 -26.12
C LYS A 43 7.22 7.20 -26.92
N VAL A 44 8.43 6.67 -27.00
CA VAL A 44 9.50 7.28 -27.78
C VAL A 44 9.17 7.03 -29.25
N SER A 45 8.76 8.08 -29.97
CA SER A 45 8.63 7.99 -31.43
C SER A 45 10.02 8.08 -32.04
N PHE A 46 10.36 7.14 -32.94
CA PHE A 46 11.69 7.06 -33.57
C PHE A 46 12.08 8.36 -34.31
N TRP A 47 11.09 9.12 -34.78
CA TRP A 47 11.26 10.44 -35.40
C TRP A 47 11.75 11.54 -34.44
N MET A 48 11.54 11.40 -33.12
CA MET A 48 11.99 12.39 -32.14
C MET A 48 13.50 12.38 -31.92
N VAL A 49 14.20 11.28 -32.22
CA VAL A 49 15.68 11.17 -32.17
C VAL A 49 16.38 12.08 -33.18
N LEU A 50 15.68 12.45 -34.26
CA LEU A 50 16.27 13.19 -35.37
C LEU A 50 16.14 14.73 -35.24
N VAL A 51 15.35 15.26 -34.30
CA VAL A 51 15.02 16.70 -34.23
C VAL A 51 15.43 17.32 -32.87
N PRO A 52 16.44 18.21 -32.83
CA PRO A 52 17.02 18.73 -31.58
C PRO A 52 16.07 19.51 -30.65
N LEU A 53 15.07 20.23 -31.19
CA LEU A 53 14.16 21.08 -30.39
C LEU A 53 13.08 20.28 -29.62
N LEU A 54 12.65 19.14 -30.16
CA LEU A 54 11.67 18.26 -29.49
C LEU A 54 12.28 17.49 -28.32
N PHE A 55 13.61 17.30 -28.32
CA PHE A 55 14.34 16.61 -27.25
C PHE A 55 14.24 17.34 -25.91
N ILE A 56 14.34 18.66 -25.89
CA ILE A 56 14.25 19.47 -24.66
C ILE A 56 12.84 19.37 -24.07
N TYR A 57 11.81 19.49 -24.92
CA TYR A 57 10.41 19.29 -24.51
C TYR A 57 10.16 17.87 -23.96
N PHE A 58 10.75 16.86 -24.61
CA PHE A 58 10.66 15.46 -24.17
C PHE A 58 11.38 15.23 -22.84
N ILE A 59 12.59 15.76 -22.64
CA ILE A 59 13.31 15.71 -21.36
C ILE A 59 12.53 16.42 -20.26
N HIS A 60 11.92 17.56 -20.55
CA HIS A 60 11.06 18.27 -19.60
C HIS A 60 9.80 17.46 -19.25
N ARG A 61 9.17 16.81 -20.25
CA ARG A 61 8.05 15.87 -20.03
C ARG A 61 8.49 14.64 -19.23
N MET A 62 9.72 14.16 -19.44
CA MET A 62 10.33 13.04 -18.70
C MET A 62 10.69 13.43 -17.26
N GLN A 63 11.13 14.66 -17.03
CA GLN A 63 11.39 15.21 -15.70
C GLN A 63 10.08 15.43 -14.96
N LYS A 64 9.04 15.99 -15.61
CA LYS A 64 7.69 16.11 -15.04
C LYS A 64 7.08 14.75 -14.71
N TYR A 65 7.32 13.75 -15.56
CA TYR A 65 6.98 12.35 -15.32
C TYR A 65 7.70 11.76 -14.10
N LYS A 66 9.04 11.90 -14.03
CA LYS A 66 9.84 11.40 -12.92
C LYS A 66 9.49 12.08 -11.59
N ASN A 67 9.34 13.40 -11.59
CA ASN A 67 9.01 14.19 -10.41
C ASN A 67 7.56 13.92 -9.95
N GLY A 68 6.61 13.80 -10.89
CA GLY A 68 5.23 13.44 -10.60
C GLY A 68 5.12 12.02 -10.02
N ARG A 69 5.87 11.07 -10.57
CA ARG A 69 5.95 9.69 -10.07
C ARG A 69 6.58 9.59 -8.70
N MET A 70 7.73 10.26 -8.46
CA MET A 70 8.36 10.29 -7.13
C MET A 70 7.45 10.90 -6.07
N LYS A 71 6.73 11.97 -6.42
CA LYS A 71 5.76 12.59 -5.52
C LYS A 71 4.57 11.66 -5.24
N PHE A 72 4.04 11.00 -6.27
CA PHE A 72 2.99 10.00 -6.13
C PHE A 72 3.42 8.85 -5.22
N ASP A 73 4.60 8.26 -5.44
CA ASP A 73 5.10 7.15 -4.61
C ASP A 73 5.24 7.59 -3.14
N THR A 74 5.67 8.83 -2.92
CA THR A 74 5.75 9.41 -1.56
C THR A 74 4.35 9.53 -0.95
N ASP A 75 3.42 10.19 -1.65
CA ASP A 75 2.06 10.46 -1.16
C ASP A 75 1.26 9.16 -0.95
N PHE A 76 1.37 8.21 -1.89
CA PHE A 76 0.73 6.90 -1.83
C PHE A 76 1.24 6.03 -0.68
N MET A 77 2.51 6.21 -0.29
CA MET A 77 3.14 5.49 0.81
C MET A 77 2.88 6.09 2.19
N ILE A 78 2.41 7.34 2.31
CA ILE A 78 2.17 7.99 3.62
C ILE A 78 1.23 7.13 4.47
N THR A 79 0.05 6.79 3.94
CA THR A 79 -0.96 5.98 4.64
C THR A 79 -0.42 4.61 5.01
N ARG A 80 0.33 3.97 4.10
CA ARG A 80 0.87 2.61 4.28
C ARG A 80 1.95 2.56 5.34
N ARG A 81 2.88 3.52 5.33
CA ARG A 81 3.91 3.67 6.37
C ARG A 81 3.26 3.92 7.73
N ARG A 82 2.29 4.84 7.78
CA ARG A 82 1.60 5.14 9.04
C ARG A 82 0.85 3.94 9.60
N ALA A 83 0.14 3.19 8.76
CA ALA A 83 -0.53 1.96 9.17
C ALA A 83 0.46 0.91 9.69
N LEU A 84 1.63 0.76 9.07
CA LEU A 84 2.65 -0.18 9.51
C LEU A 84 3.30 0.25 10.84
N ASP A 85 3.59 1.54 11.00
CA ASP A 85 4.09 2.08 12.26
C ASP A 85 3.08 1.85 13.39
N LEU A 86 1.79 2.13 13.14
CA LEU A 86 0.71 1.84 14.09
C LEU A 86 0.60 0.34 14.39
N ALA A 87 0.77 -0.53 13.39
CA ALA A 87 0.75 -1.98 13.61
C ALA A 87 1.88 -2.42 14.55
N ILE A 88 3.09 -1.86 14.41
CA ILE A 88 4.24 -2.14 15.28
C ILE A 88 4.02 -1.60 16.69
N GLU A 89 3.52 -0.36 16.82
CA GLU A 89 3.20 0.28 18.11
C GLU A 89 2.24 -0.59 18.94
N THR A 90 1.34 -1.36 18.32
CA THR A 90 0.42 -2.27 19.04
C THR A 90 1.08 -3.51 19.66
N PHE A 91 2.31 -3.87 19.26
CA PHE A 91 3.08 -4.94 19.90
C PHE A 91 3.78 -4.44 21.19
N GLU A 92 3.79 -3.13 21.43
CA GLU A 92 4.21 -2.57 22.71
C GLU A 92 3.07 -2.72 23.75
N PRO A 93 3.34 -3.33 24.92
CA PRO A 93 2.31 -3.52 25.94
C PRO A 93 1.81 -2.16 26.46
N GLY A 94 0.52 -1.87 26.22
CA GLY A 94 -0.16 -0.67 26.72
C GLY A 94 -0.57 0.35 25.64
N CYS A 95 -0.16 0.17 24.39
CA CYS A 95 -0.52 1.10 23.31
C CYS A 95 -1.91 0.77 22.74
N ARG A 96 -2.89 1.63 23.01
CA ARG A 96 -4.20 1.59 22.33
C ARG A 96 -4.08 2.39 21.04
N LEU A 97 -4.44 1.77 19.91
CA LEU A 97 -4.59 2.41 18.59
C LEU A 97 -5.28 3.77 18.71
N ASN A 98 -4.51 4.86 18.70
CA ASN A 98 -5.06 6.21 18.68
C ASN A 98 -5.17 6.70 17.24
N LEU A 99 -6.10 6.10 16.50
CA LEU A 99 -6.39 6.53 15.13
C LEU A 99 -6.81 8.00 15.09
N LYS A 100 -7.51 8.51 16.12
CA LYS A 100 -7.98 9.90 16.15
C LYS A 100 -6.82 10.91 16.07
N GLU A 101 -5.73 10.70 16.80
CA GLU A 101 -4.57 11.60 16.73
C GLU A 101 -3.87 11.56 15.36
N ALA A 102 -3.80 10.39 14.72
CA ALA A 102 -3.22 10.26 13.38
C ALA A 102 -4.07 10.96 12.28
N LEU A 103 -5.38 11.10 12.51
CA LEU A 103 -6.33 11.72 11.59
C LEU A 103 -6.33 13.26 11.70
N HIS A 104 -6.25 13.79 12.93
CA HIS A 104 -6.28 15.23 13.19
C HIS A 104 -5.06 15.99 12.64
N GLN A 105 -3.90 15.34 12.49
CA GLN A 105 -2.69 15.98 11.98
C GLN A 105 -2.73 16.27 10.46
N ASN A 106 -3.70 15.71 9.72
CA ASN A 106 -3.76 15.83 8.25
C ASN A 106 -4.81 16.83 7.73
N GLY A 107 -5.52 17.56 8.61
CA GLY A 107 -6.52 18.54 8.16
C GLY A 107 -7.67 17.95 7.32
N LEU A 108 -7.94 16.66 7.48
CA LEU A 108 -9.02 15.97 6.77
C LEU A 108 -10.36 16.54 7.21
N SER A 109 -11.24 16.86 6.26
CA SER A 109 -12.61 17.24 6.57
C SER A 109 -13.34 16.09 7.28
N ALA A 110 -14.26 16.39 8.20
CA ALA A 110 -15.03 15.38 8.96
C ALA A 110 -15.66 14.28 8.09
N GLU A 111 -16.04 14.59 6.85
CA GLU A 111 -16.59 13.64 5.86
C GLU A 111 -15.60 12.56 5.41
N LEU A 112 -14.29 12.83 5.47
CA LEU A 112 -13.22 11.93 5.07
C LEU A 112 -12.65 11.14 6.26
N GLU A 113 -12.87 11.60 7.49
CA GLU A 113 -12.33 10.96 8.70
C GLU A 113 -12.78 9.51 8.82
N LYS A 114 -14.08 9.23 8.65
CA LYS A 114 -14.63 7.87 8.81
C LYS A 114 -14.16 6.90 7.71
N PRO A 115 -14.24 7.23 6.40
CA PRO A 115 -13.70 6.36 5.36
C PRO A 115 -12.19 6.12 5.52
N TYR A 116 -11.43 7.17 5.82
CA TYR A 116 -9.98 7.05 6.01
C TYR A 116 -9.62 6.21 7.23
N ALA A 117 -10.33 6.39 8.36
CA ALA A 117 -10.14 5.56 9.56
C ALA A 117 -10.47 4.09 9.31
N THR A 118 -11.52 3.83 8.54
CA THR A 118 -11.92 2.46 8.19
C THR A 118 -10.86 1.78 7.33
N TRP A 119 -10.33 2.49 6.33
CA TRP A 119 -9.21 2.00 5.52
C TRP A 119 -7.96 1.74 6.36
N MET A 120 -7.59 2.71 7.21
CA MET A 120 -6.44 2.60 8.12
C MET A 120 -6.54 1.36 9.01
N ASN A 121 -7.70 1.10 9.62
CA ASN A 121 -7.90 -0.07 10.49
C ASN A 121 -7.68 -1.39 9.74
N VAL A 122 -8.27 -1.54 8.55
CA VAL A 122 -8.10 -2.77 7.75
C VAL A 122 -6.64 -2.97 7.34
N LEU A 123 -5.93 -1.88 7.03
CA LEU A 123 -4.52 -1.94 6.66
C LEU A 123 -3.62 -2.28 7.86
N VAL A 124 -3.89 -1.70 9.03
CA VAL A 124 -3.23 -2.04 10.29
C VAL A 124 -3.44 -3.51 10.63
N ASP A 125 -4.69 -4.01 10.57
CA ASP A 125 -5.00 -5.41 10.86
C ASP A 125 -4.22 -6.35 9.92
N HIS A 126 -4.18 -6.03 8.61
CA HIS A 126 -3.38 -6.78 7.64
C HIS A 126 -1.90 -6.85 8.04
N TYR A 127 -1.28 -5.72 8.41
CA TYR A 127 0.12 -5.73 8.82
C TYR A 127 0.36 -6.44 10.15
N ARG A 128 -0.59 -6.36 11.10
CA ARG A 128 -0.50 -7.09 12.36
C ARG A 128 -0.50 -8.61 12.12
N ASP A 129 -1.35 -9.09 11.22
CA ASP A 129 -1.37 -10.51 10.83
C ASP A 129 0.00 -10.95 10.25
N LEU A 130 0.62 -10.12 9.41
CA LEU A 130 1.93 -10.40 8.82
C LEU A 130 3.07 -10.33 9.86
N LEU A 131 3.03 -9.37 10.78
CA LEU A 131 4.05 -9.19 11.82
C LEU A 131 3.97 -10.29 12.90
N ALA A 132 2.78 -10.85 13.13
CA ALA A 132 2.54 -11.86 14.16
C ALA A 132 3.05 -13.26 13.79
N VAL A 133 3.44 -13.50 12.53
CA VAL A 133 3.93 -14.79 12.06
C VAL A 133 5.44 -14.75 11.80
N GLU A 134 6.08 -15.91 11.91
CA GLU A 134 7.48 -16.05 11.55
C GLU A 134 7.69 -16.13 10.04
N GLY A 135 8.78 -15.57 9.52
CA GLY A 135 9.13 -15.68 8.10
C GLY A 135 10.33 -14.82 7.73
N ASP A 136 11.13 -15.28 6.76
CA ASP A 136 12.35 -14.63 6.28
C ASP A 136 12.14 -13.83 4.98
N ASN A 137 10.96 -13.95 4.36
CA ASN A 137 10.53 -13.22 3.16
C ASN A 137 9.03 -12.95 3.19
N TYR A 138 8.57 -11.97 2.40
CA TYR A 138 7.18 -11.52 2.38
C TYR A 138 6.19 -12.65 2.00
N ASP A 139 6.51 -13.47 1.01
CA ASP A 139 5.65 -14.58 0.57
C ASP A 139 5.40 -15.58 1.69
N THR A 140 6.42 -15.86 2.51
CA THR A 140 6.33 -16.74 3.69
C THR A 140 5.45 -16.11 4.77
N LEU A 141 5.58 -14.80 5.02
CA LEU A 141 4.69 -14.09 5.95
C LEU A 141 3.23 -14.19 5.50
N VAL A 142 2.94 -13.93 4.22
CA VAL A 142 1.58 -14.03 3.67
C VAL A 142 1.03 -15.46 3.78
N ARG A 143 1.80 -16.46 3.37
CA ARG A 143 1.37 -17.87 3.44
C ARG A 143 1.07 -18.29 4.88
N ARG A 144 1.88 -17.89 5.85
CA ARG A 144 1.68 -18.28 7.26
C ARG A 144 0.53 -17.52 7.91
N ALA A 145 0.39 -16.23 7.63
CA ALA A 145 -0.70 -15.40 8.16
C ALA A 145 -2.06 -15.87 7.64
N TYR A 146 -2.19 -16.09 6.32
CA TYR A 146 -3.49 -16.35 5.69
C TYR A 146 -3.78 -17.82 5.41
N ARG A 147 -2.76 -18.68 5.37
CA ARG A 147 -2.80 -20.13 5.13
C ARG A 147 -3.27 -20.56 3.74
N THR A 148 -4.28 -19.90 3.18
CA THR A 148 -4.88 -20.24 1.89
C THR A 148 -5.02 -19.00 1.00
N ARG A 149 -5.03 -19.23 -0.31
CA ARG A 149 -5.32 -18.19 -1.32
C ARG A 149 -6.67 -17.52 -1.07
N ALA A 150 -7.69 -18.30 -0.71
CA ALA A 150 -9.04 -17.79 -0.48
C ALA A 150 -9.10 -16.79 0.69
N ASN A 151 -8.45 -17.12 1.81
CA ASN A 151 -8.38 -16.22 2.97
C ASN A 151 -7.61 -14.94 2.63
N TYR A 152 -6.50 -15.06 1.91
CA TYR A 152 -5.72 -13.88 1.51
C TYR A 152 -6.52 -12.98 0.56
N LEU A 153 -7.20 -13.55 -0.43
CA LEU A 153 -8.08 -12.82 -1.34
C LEU A 153 -9.24 -12.14 -0.62
N LEU A 154 -9.81 -12.76 0.42
CA LEU A 154 -10.86 -12.13 1.24
C LEU A 154 -10.34 -10.85 1.91
N THR A 155 -9.14 -10.91 2.52
CA THR A 155 -8.48 -9.74 3.12
C THR A 155 -8.18 -8.67 2.08
N LEU A 156 -7.61 -9.04 0.92
CA LEU A 156 -7.31 -8.10 -0.16
C LEU A 156 -8.57 -7.45 -0.74
N ASN A 157 -9.66 -8.19 -0.86
CA ASN A 157 -10.95 -7.66 -1.31
C ASN A 157 -11.51 -6.67 -0.30
N ARG A 158 -11.44 -6.98 1.01
CA ARG A 158 -11.84 -6.03 2.06
C ARG A 158 -11.01 -4.75 1.99
N LEU A 159 -9.70 -4.87 1.82
CA LEU A 159 -8.79 -3.72 1.68
C LEU A 159 -9.11 -2.88 0.43
N ASN A 160 -9.35 -3.53 -0.71
CA ASN A 160 -9.79 -2.86 -1.94
C ASN A 160 -11.10 -2.08 -1.72
N THR A 161 -12.08 -2.68 -1.03
CA THR A 161 -13.38 -2.03 -0.79
C THR A 161 -13.23 -0.75 0.01
N VAL A 162 -12.54 -0.80 1.16
CA VAL A 162 -12.42 0.37 2.04
C VAL A 162 -11.51 1.47 1.45
N GLU A 163 -10.51 1.11 0.64
CA GLU A 163 -9.69 2.08 -0.11
C GLU A 163 -10.54 2.78 -1.18
N ASN A 164 -11.37 2.04 -1.93
CA ASN A 164 -12.26 2.61 -2.94
C ASN A 164 -13.35 3.51 -2.31
N GLU A 165 -13.86 3.16 -1.12
CA GLU A 165 -14.80 4.01 -0.37
C GLU A 165 -14.17 5.35 0.00
N PHE A 166 -12.90 5.34 0.43
CA PHE A 166 -12.15 6.57 0.69
C PHE A 166 -11.95 7.40 -0.58
N TYR A 167 -11.55 6.78 -1.69
CA TYR A 167 -11.42 7.47 -2.98
C TYR A 167 -12.75 8.02 -3.49
N ALA A 168 -13.85 7.29 -3.33
CA ALA A 168 -15.18 7.77 -3.67
C ALA A 168 -15.57 9.02 -2.87
N ALA A 169 -15.19 9.10 -1.59
CA ALA A 169 -15.42 10.29 -0.76
C ALA A 169 -14.54 11.49 -1.17
N ILE A 170 -13.36 11.25 -1.75
CA ILE A 170 -12.46 12.30 -2.23
C ILE A 170 -12.84 12.81 -3.62
N LYS A 171 -13.32 11.94 -4.52
CA LYS A 171 -13.62 12.26 -5.93
C LYS A 171 -14.39 13.59 -6.11
N PRO A 172 -15.48 13.89 -5.37
CA PRO A 172 -16.20 15.16 -5.51
C PRO A 172 -15.35 16.39 -5.18
N LYS A 173 -14.44 16.28 -4.21
CA LYS A 173 -13.56 17.37 -3.78
C LYS A 173 -12.44 17.64 -4.81
N MET A 174 -12.18 16.68 -5.69
CA MET A 174 -11.19 16.80 -6.78
C MET A 174 -11.85 17.08 -8.15
N ALA A 175 -13.16 17.34 -8.21
CA ALA A 175 -13.87 17.54 -9.47
C ALA A 175 -13.35 18.73 -10.30
N ALA A 176 -12.81 19.75 -9.65
CA ALA A 176 -12.19 20.90 -10.31
C ALA A 176 -10.78 20.61 -10.86
N THR A 177 -10.18 19.47 -10.48
CA THR A 177 -8.84 19.08 -10.92
C THR A 177 -8.93 18.21 -12.16
N GLU A 178 -8.52 18.77 -13.30
CA GLU A 178 -8.51 18.06 -14.58
C GLU A 178 -7.72 16.75 -14.49
N GLY A 179 -8.32 15.65 -14.97
CA GLY A 179 -7.72 14.31 -14.99
C GLY A 179 -7.69 13.57 -13.65
N ALA A 180 -8.08 14.19 -12.53
CA ALA A 180 -8.05 13.54 -11.21
C ALA A 180 -8.93 12.28 -11.14
N ALA A 181 -10.12 12.31 -11.75
CA ALA A 181 -11.02 11.16 -11.79
C ALA A 181 -10.38 9.96 -12.51
N ASN A 182 -9.74 10.18 -13.65
CA ASN A 182 -9.07 9.13 -14.43
C ASN A 182 -7.86 8.56 -13.68
N ILE A 183 -7.09 9.40 -13.00
CA ILE A 183 -5.97 8.97 -12.16
C ILE A 183 -6.48 8.07 -11.03
N ILE A 184 -7.53 8.49 -10.31
CA ILE A 184 -8.11 7.68 -9.23
C ILE A 184 -8.63 6.35 -9.76
N SER A 185 -9.36 6.34 -10.88
CA SER A 185 -9.82 5.09 -11.51
C SER A 185 -8.66 4.17 -11.90
N THR A 186 -7.56 4.72 -12.43
CA THR A 186 -6.36 3.93 -12.76
C THR A 186 -5.75 3.31 -11.50
N ILE A 187 -5.66 4.05 -10.40
CA ILE A 187 -5.18 3.54 -9.12
C ILE A 187 -6.07 2.40 -8.61
N GLU A 188 -7.39 2.58 -8.63
CA GLU A 188 -8.38 1.60 -8.16
C GLU A 188 -8.28 0.29 -8.96
N GLU A 189 -8.20 0.38 -10.28
CA GLU A 189 -8.12 -0.77 -11.18
C GLU A 189 -6.79 -1.52 -11.04
N GLU A 190 -5.68 -0.80 -11.08
CA GLU A 190 -4.34 -1.38 -11.03
C GLU A 190 -4.02 -1.96 -9.65
N SER A 191 -4.44 -1.29 -8.57
CA SER A 191 -4.31 -1.81 -7.21
C SER A 191 -5.03 -3.15 -7.07
N ARG A 192 -6.26 -3.24 -7.60
CA ARG A 192 -7.07 -4.45 -7.58
C ARG A 192 -6.44 -5.57 -8.41
N ARG A 193 -5.92 -5.25 -9.61
CA ARG A 193 -5.25 -6.20 -10.49
C ARG A 193 -3.98 -6.75 -9.85
N LEU A 194 -3.06 -5.88 -9.46
CA LEU A 194 -1.78 -6.24 -8.85
C LEU A 194 -1.95 -7.09 -7.59
N ARG A 195 -2.91 -6.76 -6.71
CA ARG A 195 -3.21 -7.57 -5.52
C ARG A 195 -3.65 -9.00 -5.87
N ARG A 196 -4.47 -9.18 -6.91
CA ARG A 196 -4.85 -10.51 -7.39
C ARG A 196 -3.67 -11.26 -8.01
N ASP A 197 -2.90 -10.59 -8.85
CA ASP A 197 -1.71 -11.17 -9.49
C ASP A 197 -0.71 -11.64 -8.42
N PHE A 198 -0.57 -10.88 -7.33
CA PHE A 198 0.27 -11.25 -6.20
C PHE A 198 -0.29 -12.41 -5.38
N ALA A 199 -1.60 -12.46 -5.14
CA ALA A 199 -2.21 -13.64 -4.53
C ALA A 199 -1.98 -14.90 -5.38
N GLU A 200 -2.03 -14.76 -6.71
CA GLU A 200 -1.72 -15.85 -7.65
C GLU A 200 -0.25 -16.24 -7.62
N GLN A 201 0.66 -15.28 -7.63
CA GLN A 201 2.09 -15.56 -7.54
C GLN A 201 2.45 -16.29 -6.23
N ILE A 202 1.88 -15.84 -5.12
CA ILE A 202 2.15 -16.41 -3.80
C ILE A 202 1.51 -17.79 -3.66
N PHE A 203 0.33 -18.07 -4.19
CA PHE A 203 -0.34 -19.36 -3.94
C PHE A 203 -0.49 -20.29 -5.15
N GLY A 204 -0.34 -19.80 -6.37
CA GLY A 204 -0.55 -20.53 -7.63
C GLY A 204 0.54 -21.55 -7.98
N GLY A 205 1.69 -21.52 -7.30
CA GLY A 205 2.74 -22.55 -7.41
C GLY A 205 2.48 -23.82 -6.59
N GLN A 206 1.34 -23.93 -5.90
CA GLN A 206 0.91 -25.13 -5.17
C GLN A 206 -0.36 -25.67 -5.85
N SER A 207 -0.18 -26.46 -6.91
CA SER A 207 -1.20 -27.35 -7.48
C SER A 207 -0.68 -28.77 -7.44
#